data_AF-A0A1M6NAJ1-F1
#
_entry.id   AF-A0A1M6NAJ1-F1
#
_cell.length_a   1.000
_cell.length_b   1.000
_cell.length_c   1.000
_cell.angle_alpha   90.00
_cell.angle_beta   90.00
_cell.angle_gamma   90.00
#
_symmetry.space_group_name_H-M   'P 1'
#
loop_
_entity.id
_entity.type
_entity.pdbx_description
1 polymer ?
#
loop_
_entity_poly.entity_id
_entity_poly.type
_entity_poly.pdbx_seq_one_letter_code
_entity_poly.pdbx_strand_id
1 'polypeptide(L)'
;MNRYTKIISPAGAYFTKDFEKKKKNLIKVREIKEDTVRKFFINGDCEVLVYFEETGKEILIDFFSPEEEVKKYLGPKFINR
;
A
#
# COMPACT_ATOMS: atom_id res chain seq x y z
N MET A 1 2.25 7.16 11.20
CA MET A 1 1.33 6.40 10.33
C MET A 1 2.15 5.47 9.46
N ASN A 2 1.73 4.22 9.24
CA ASN A 2 2.47 3.33 8.33
C ASN A 2 2.11 3.69 6.89
N ARG A 3 3.11 3.79 6.01
CA ARG A 3 2.89 3.87 4.57
C ARG A 3 3.33 2.57 3.91
N TYR A 4 2.42 1.98 3.15
CA TYR A 4 2.71 0.85 2.27
C TYR A 4 2.60 1.33 0.82
N THR A 5 3.28 0.64 -0.10
CA THR A 5 3.16 0.91 -1.53
C THR A 5 2.64 -0.33 -2.21
N LYS A 6 1.50 -0.24 -2.91
CA LYS A 6 1.03 -1.28 -3.82
C LYS A 6 1.60 -0.99 -5.20
N ILE A 7 2.51 -1.84 -5.66
CA ILE A 7 3.08 -1.73 -7.00
C ILE A 7 2.20 -2.56 -7.92
N ILE A 8 1.72 -1.95 -9.01
CA ILE A 8 0.99 -2.61 -10.09
C ILE A 8 1.92 -2.62 -11.30
N SER A 9 2.37 -3.82 -11.66
CA SER A 9 3.22 -4.08 -12.81
C SER A 9 2.56 -5.05 -13.79
N PRO A 10 3.07 -5.19 -15.02
CA PRO A 10 2.59 -6.21 -15.96
C PRO A 10 2.70 -7.64 -15.41
N ALA A 11 3.64 -7.89 -14.49
CA ALA A 11 3.85 -9.19 -13.87
C ALA A 11 2.90 -9.48 -12.70
N GLY A 12 2.12 -8.49 -12.24
CA GLY A 12 1.17 -8.63 -11.16
C GLY A 12 1.20 -7.45 -10.20
N ALA A 13 0.63 -7.64 -9.01
CA ALA A 13 0.63 -6.62 -7.97
C ALA A 13 1.19 -7.17 -6.66
N TYR A 14 2.01 -6.37 -5.98
CA TYR A 14 2.59 -6.71 -4.69
C TYR A 14 2.71 -5.47 -3.80
N PHE A 15 2.79 -5.68 -2.50
CA PHE A 15 2.92 -4.59 -1.53
C PHE A 15 4.36 -4.50 -1.03
N THR A 16 4.83 -3.28 -0.82
CA THR A 16 6.13 -3.00 -0.21
C THR A 16 6.01 -2.00 0.93
N LYS A 17 7.05 -1.94 1.75
CA LYS A 17 7.24 -0.90 2.76
C LYS A 17 8.70 -0.49 2.82
N ASP A 18 8.90 0.80 3.02
CA ASP A 18 10.22 1.39 3.21
C ASP A 18 10.62 1.33 4.68
N PHE A 19 11.80 0.77 4.92
CA PHE A 19 12.40 0.71 6.25
C PHE A 19 13.66 1.58 6.29
N GLU A 20 13.55 2.72 6.96
CA GLU A 20 14.68 3.62 7.19
C GLU A 20 15.67 3.01 8.18
N LYS A 21 16.91 2.77 7.74
CA LYS A 21 18.01 2.34 8.59
C LYS A 21 18.87 3.53 8.98
N LYS A 22 18.45 4.26 10.02
CA LYS A 22 19.12 5.48 10.52
C LYS A 22 20.64 5.33 10.69
N LYS A 23 21.11 4.20 11.25
CA LYS A 23 22.56 3.95 11.43
C LYS A 23 23.37 3.83 10.14
N LYS A 24 22.72 3.49 9.02
CA LYS A 24 23.36 3.26 7.72
C LYS A 24 22.96 4.29 6.66
N ASN A 25 22.14 5.27 7.04
CA ASN A 25 21.51 6.24 6.14
C ASN A 25 20.97 5.60 4.84
N LEU A 26 20.27 4.46 4.98
CA LEU A 26 19.83 3.62 3.87
C LEU A 26 18.34 3.30 4.01
N ILE A 27 17.60 3.42 2.91
CA ILE A 27 16.22 2.91 2.83
C ILE A 27 16.26 1.47 2.33
N LYS A 28 15.67 0.55 3.10
CA LYS A 28 15.49 -0.84 2.67
C LYS A 28 14.02 -1.07 2.34
N VAL A 29 13.71 -1.24 1.07
CA VAL A 29 12.39 -1.67 0.60
C VAL A 29 12.23 -3.17 0.86
N ARG A 30 11.07 -3.60 1.35
CA ARG A 30 10.73 -5.03 1.46
C ARG A 30 9.30 -5.27 1.01
N GLU A 31 9.08 -6.43 0.41
CA GLU A 31 7.74 -6.93 0.16
C GLU A 31 7.02 -7.26 1.48
N ILE A 32 5.72 -6.97 1.51
CA ILE A 32 4.83 -7.19 2.64
C ILE A 32 3.64 -8.02 2.15
N LYS A 33 3.20 -8.98 2.96
CA LYS A 33 2.01 -9.77 2.66
C LYS A 33 0.76 -8.89 2.67
N GLU A 34 -0.15 -9.12 1.73
CA GLU A 34 -1.45 -8.42 1.63
C GLU A 34 -2.23 -8.44 2.95
N ASP A 35 -2.30 -9.58 3.63
CA ASP A 35 -3.01 -9.71 4.92
C ASP A 35 -2.48 -8.76 5.99
N THR A 36 -1.17 -8.52 6.01
CA THR A 36 -0.56 -7.56 6.95
C THR A 36 -1.04 -6.14 6.63
N VAL A 37 -0.97 -5.74 5.35
CA VAL A 37 -1.42 -4.41 4.91
C VAL A 37 -2.90 -4.22 5.22
N ARG A 38 -3.73 -5.21 4.88
CA ARG A 38 -5.17 -5.23 5.16
C ARG A 38 -5.47 -5.01 6.64
N LYS A 39 -4.78 -5.72 7.54
CA LYS A 39 -4.96 -5.57 8.99
C LYS A 39 -4.70 -4.14 9.45
N PHE A 40 -3.60 -3.53 9.02
CA PHE A 40 -3.30 -2.14 9.38
C PHE A 40 -4.25 -1.13 8.73
N PHE A 41 -4.71 -1.40 7.51
CA PHE A 41 -5.60 -0.52 6.78
C PHE A 41 -6.98 -0.43 7.44
N ILE A 42 -7.58 -1.59 7.76
CA ILE A 42 -8.90 -1.66 8.41
C ILE A 42 -8.87 -1.01 9.80
N ASN A 43 -7.74 -1.06 10.50
CA ASN A 43 -7.57 -0.41 11.79
C ASN A 43 -7.39 1.12 11.69
N GLY A 44 -7.26 1.69 10.47
CA GLY A 44 -6.93 3.10 10.28
C GLY A 44 -5.46 3.45 10.56
N ASP A 45 -4.59 2.46 10.69
CA ASP A 45 -3.17 2.62 11.08
C ASP A 45 -2.21 2.79 9.90
N CYS A 46 -2.72 2.74 8.66
CA CYS A 46 -1.91 2.92 7.47
C CYS A 46 -2.61 3.58 6.29
N GLU A 47 -1.78 4.16 5.44
CA GLU A 47 -2.10 4.59 4.08
C GLU A 47 -1.38 3.71 3.06
N VAL A 48 -1.96 3.56 1.87
CA VAL A 48 -1.42 2.77 0.78
C VAL A 48 -1.25 3.65 -0.45
N LEU A 49 -0.01 3.82 -0.91
CA LEU A 49 0.30 4.42 -2.20
C LEU A 49 0.19 3.36 -3.30
N VAL A 50 -0.76 3.50 -4.21
CA VAL A 50 -0.85 2.67 -5.40
C VAL A 50 0.01 3.31 -6.50
N TYR A 51 1.04 2.59 -6.93
CA TYR A 51 1.98 2.99 -7.97
C TYR A 51 1.81 2.10 -9.20
N PHE A 52 1.52 2.71 -10.34
CA PHE A 52 1.41 2.03 -11.63
C PHE A 52 2.75 2.11 -12.37
N GLU A 53 3.49 1.00 -12.45
CA GLU A 53 4.84 0.98 -13.03
C GLU A 53 4.85 1.40 -14.51
N GLU A 54 3.84 1.01 -15.28
CA GLU A 54 3.76 1.33 -16.71
C GLU A 54 3.55 2.83 -17.00
N THR A 55 2.84 3.54 -16.10
CA THR A 55 2.45 4.94 -16.33
C THR A 55 3.13 5.93 -15.40
N GLY A 56 3.80 5.45 -14.35
CA GLY A 56 4.32 6.28 -13.26
C GLY A 56 3.24 6.94 -12.41
N LYS A 57 1.95 6.58 -12.59
CA LYS A 57 0.85 7.19 -11.85
C LYS A 57 0.86 6.74 -10.40
N GLU A 58 0.62 7.68 -9.51
CA GLU A 58 0.49 7.46 -8.07
C GLU A 58 -0.90 7.86 -7.56
N ILE A 59 -1.48 7.03 -6.69
CA ILE A 59 -2.76 7.28 -6.03
C ILE A 59 -2.63 6.92 -4.56
N LEU A 60 -2.91 7.86 -3.67
CA LEU A 60 -2.91 7.59 -2.23
C LEU A 60 -4.31 7.15 -1.79
N ILE A 61 -4.40 5.98 -1.15
CA ILE A 61 -5.63 5.43 -0.57
C ILE A 61 -5.43 5.25 0.92
N ASP A 62 -6.36 5.76 1.71
CA ASP A 62 -6.35 5.69 3.16
C ASP A 62 -7.69 5.20 3.72
N PHE A 63 -7.78 5.12 5.04
CA PHE A 63 -9.00 4.68 5.73
C PHE A 63 -10.20 5.61 5.51
N PHE A 64 -10.01 6.86 5.08
CA PHE A 64 -11.10 7.82 4.84
C PHE A 64 -11.53 7.87 3.37
N SER A 65 -10.77 7.22 2.48
CA SER A 65 -11.06 7.16 1.06
C SER A 65 -12.42 6.48 0.79
N PRO A 66 -13.12 6.85 -0.31
CA PRO A 66 -14.39 6.23 -0.69
C PRO A 66 -14.24 4.72 -0.89
N GLU A 67 -15.25 3.94 -0.48
CA GLU A 67 -15.20 2.48 -0.61
C GLU A 67 -15.03 2.02 -2.05
N GLU A 68 -15.57 2.77 -3.01
CA GLU A 68 -15.39 2.51 -4.45
C GLU A 68 -13.92 2.59 -4.87
N GLU A 69 -13.16 3.56 -4.36
CA GLU A 69 -11.74 3.69 -4.64
C GLU A 69 -10.92 2.61 -3.93
N VAL A 70 -11.25 2.33 -2.67
CA VAL A 70 -10.63 1.23 -1.92
C VAL A 70 -10.85 -0.10 -2.66
N LYS A 71 -12.07 -0.36 -3.13
CA LYS A 71 -12.40 -1.55 -3.92
C LYS A 71 -11.62 -1.61 -5.23
N LYS A 72 -11.55 -0.48 -5.94
CA LYS A 72 -10.92 -0.38 -7.26
C LYS A 72 -9.41 -0.61 -7.17
N TYR A 73 -8.74 -0.02 -6.19
CA TYR A 73 -7.28 -0.01 -6.13
C TYR A 73 -6.69 -1.04 -5.17
N LEU A 74 -7.34 -1.33 -4.05
CA LEU A 74 -6.85 -2.30 -3.06
C LEU A 74 -7.57 -3.64 -3.16
N GLY A 75 -8.86 -3.62 -3.47
CA GLY A 75 -9.71 -4.80 -3.61
C GLY A 75 -10.77 -4.92 -2.51
N PRO A 76 -11.78 -5.78 -2.67
CA PRO A 76 -12.92 -5.87 -1.76
C PRO A 76 -12.55 -6.31 -0.34
N LYS A 77 -11.42 -7.00 -0.16
CA LYS A 77 -10.94 -7.42 1.16
C LYS A 77 -10.64 -6.24 2.10
N PHE A 78 -10.41 -5.05 1.56
CA PHE A 78 -10.05 -3.85 2.32
C PHE A 78 -11.25 -3.02 2.81
N ILE A 79 -12.49 -3.42 2.50
CA ILE A 79 -13.73 -2.63 2.74
C ILE A 79 -14.43 -3.00 4.06
N ASN A 80 -13.84 -3.87 4.89
CA ASN A 80 -14.52 -4.32 6.10
C ASN A 80 -14.51 -3.23 7.20
N ARG A 81 -15.41 -2.25 7.08
CA ARG A 81 -15.70 -1.21 8.06
C ARG A 81 -16.86 -1.61 8.97
#